data_AF-A0A437QFW0-F1
#
_entry.id   AF-A0A437QFW0-F1
#
_cell.length_a   1.000
_cell.length_b   1.000
_cell.length_c   1.000
_cell.angle_alpha   90.00
_cell.angle_beta   90.00
_cell.angle_gamma   90.00
#
_symmetry.space_group_name_H-M   'P 1'
#
loop_
_entity.id
_entity.type
_entity.pdbx_description
1 polymer ?
#
loop_
_entity_poly.entity_id
_entity_poly.type
_entity_poly.pdbx_seq_one_letter_code
_entity_poly.pdbx_strand_id
1 'polypeptide(L)'
;MAIQILSPQLANQIAAGEVVERPASVVKELVENSLDAGATTITIDIEKGGSKLIRIRDDGCGIAKAELELALCRHATSKIHQLSDLEQILSLGFRGEALASISSVSRLTLTSRPADQDSAWQAIAEGRDMQVQLRPAAHPPGSSIEVLDLFFNTPARRRFLRSDKTEFAHIDELVKRLALSRYDVNWTLTHNGQTVRQLKAATDRAAQEKRLAQLCGRSFIESALYVESQYDDMRLWGWVQLPHACQAQPACQFSYVNGRMMRDKLLNHAIRQSYGDVLLPGAQPAFVLYLELDPQQLDVNVHPAKHEVRFHQARLVHDFVVSALAQVCQQPALFDAAVAAISPTTALSETVSAAPAVAPSPAIREAAGNYSAFSHRPQRAWTAAPAGAARPGAGWPLPVTAPTGHEVHAEHAVSTLSYPQSQSQLQPHSPSTGAAETPWLAAGGRYAVAAFDDRLWLVDACDSLCDLWLRQPPPASSLLLPLRLTLQATEKAGLLTQAQNLAELGFDLVLNNNVLIVRAVPLLLRQTALSQWLPLWWQQWPEHAEFTPRQLLLHLLQSGLAQSWFSLSIFLNYFAPHLSEPSTWHAVPLDISVSQMLLEAKQ
;
A
#
# COMPACT_ATOMS: atom_id res chain seq x y z
N MET A 1 39.47 -25.08 10.15
CA MET A 1 38.90 -24.80 11.49
C MET A 1 38.05 -25.99 11.91
N ALA A 2 38.06 -26.38 13.19
CA ALA A 2 37.20 -27.44 13.70
C ALA A 2 35.81 -26.89 14.04
N ILE A 3 34.76 -27.70 13.85
CA ILE A 3 33.38 -27.36 14.23
C ILE A 3 33.30 -27.29 15.77
N GLN A 4 32.78 -26.19 16.32
CA GLN A 4 32.67 -25.96 17.76
C GLN A 4 31.33 -25.31 18.11
N ILE A 5 30.80 -25.65 19.29
CA ILE A 5 29.60 -25.01 19.85
C ILE A 5 29.94 -23.57 20.26
N LEU A 6 29.10 -22.62 19.85
CA LEU A 6 29.26 -21.21 20.22
C LEU A 6 28.91 -20.99 21.69
N SER A 7 29.54 -20.01 22.35
CA SER A 7 29.12 -19.62 23.70
C SER A 7 27.69 -19.07 23.69
N PRO A 8 26.92 -19.22 24.79
CA PRO A 8 25.54 -18.72 24.85
C PRO A 8 25.42 -17.24 24.50
N GLN A 9 26.30 -16.39 25.03
CA GLN A 9 26.33 -14.97 24.70
C GLN A 9 26.57 -14.71 23.21
N LEU A 10 27.53 -15.39 22.58
CA LEU A 10 27.82 -15.17 21.15
C LEU A 10 26.66 -15.66 20.28
N ALA A 11 26.07 -16.82 20.59
CA ALA A 11 24.90 -17.34 19.90
C ALA A 11 23.68 -16.39 20.04
N ASN A 12 23.50 -15.76 21.20
CA ASN A 12 22.47 -14.74 21.42
C ASN A 12 22.77 -13.46 20.65
N GLN A 13 24.02 -13.01 20.61
CA GLN A 13 24.42 -11.81 19.87
C GLN A 13 24.22 -11.97 18.36
N ILE A 14 24.47 -13.16 17.81
CA ILE A 14 24.20 -13.48 16.41
C ILE A 14 22.71 -13.38 16.12
N ALA A 15 21.85 -14.06 16.89
CA ALA A 15 20.40 -13.98 16.72
C ALA A 15 19.84 -12.56 16.98
N ALA A 16 20.41 -11.84 17.94
CA ALA A 16 20.07 -10.44 18.19
C ALA A 16 20.36 -9.56 16.97
N GLY A 17 21.21 -9.99 16.02
CA GLY A 17 21.45 -9.27 14.77
C GLY A 17 20.28 -9.34 13.79
N GLU A 18 19.49 -10.40 13.87
CA GLU A 18 18.31 -10.61 13.05
C GLU A 18 17.07 -9.97 13.69
N VAL A 19 17.03 -9.90 15.02
CA VAL A 19 15.87 -9.42 15.80
C VAL A 19 16.02 -7.95 16.22
N VAL A 20 17.22 -7.51 16.57
CA VAL A 20 17.50 -6.19 17.17
C VAL A 20 18.49 -5.40 16.31
N GLU A 21 17.96 -4.76 15.27
CA GLU A 21 18.75 -3.89 14.39
C GLU A 21 19.01 -2.51 15.03
N ARG A 22 18.00 -1.96 15.73
CA ARG A 22 18.03 -0.58 16.25
C ARG A 22 17.07 -0.38 17.44
N PRO A 23 17.11 0.77 18.14
CA PRO A 23 16.24 1.04 19.28
C PRO A 23 14.74 0.81 19.03
N ALA A 24 14.23 1.20 17.85
CA ALA A 24 12.84 0.97 17.49
C ALA A 24 12.47 -0.53 17.44
N SER A 25 13.38 -1.41 17.03
CA SER A 25 13.14 -2.87 17.05
C SER A 25 12.94 -3.38 18.48
N VAL A 26 13.72 -2.86 19.45
CA VAL A 26 13.55 -3.18 20.87
C VAL A 26 12.18 -2.70 21.37
N VAL A 27 11.83 -1.45 21.10
CA VAL A 27 10.54 -0.88 21.49
C VAL A 27 9.38 -1.71 20.93
N LYS A 28 9.47 -2.13 19.67
CA LYS A 28 8.45 -2.96 19.02
C LYS A 28 8.22 -4.26 19.81
N GLU A 29 9.26 -5.06 20.01
CA GLU A 29 9.12 -6.37 20.66
C GLU A 29 8.63 -6.25 22.11
N LEU A 30 9.09 -5.24 22.84
CA LEU A 30 8.67 -5.02 24.21
C LEU A 30 7.22 -4.53 24.33
N VAL A 31 6.79 -3.61 23.46
CA VAL A 31 5.39 -3.15 23.41
C VAL A 31 4.45 -4.27 22.96
N GLU A 32 4.85 -5.09 21.97
CA GLU A 32 4.07 -6.27 21.56
C GLU A 32 3.88 -7.25 22.73
N ASN A 33 4.90 -7.42 23.58
CA ASN A 33 4.75 -8.24 24.79
C ASN A 33 3.79 -7.62 25.81
N SER A 34 3.81 -6.30 26.01
CA SER A 34 2.82 -5.63 26.87
C SER A 34 1.39 -5.80 26.35
N LEU A 35 1.19 -5.69 25.03
CA LEU A 35 -0.11 -5.90 24.40
C LEU A 35 -0.59 -7.36 24.54
N ASP A 36 0.30 -8.33 24.32
CA ASP A 36 0.00 -9.76 24.50
C ASP A 36 -0.32 -10.09 25.97
N ALA A 37 0.23 -9.33 26.93
CA ALA A 37 -0.09 -9.44 28.36
C ALA A 37 -1.42 -8.77 28.74
N GLY A 38 -2.17 -8.23 27.78
CA GLY A 38 -3.47 -7.60 27.99
C GLY A 38 -3.41 -6.21 28.59
N ALA A 39 -2.29 -5.49 28.44
CA ALA A 39 -2.13 -4.14 28.98
C ALA A 39 -3.16 -3.15 28.41
N THR A 40 -3.73 -2.32 29.28
CA THR A 40 -4.62 -1.20 28.93
C THR A 40 -3.94 0.16 29.02
N THR A 41 -2.74 0.20 29.62
CA THR A 41 -1.90 1.38 29.76
C THR A 41 -0.44 1.01 29.49
N ILE A 42 0.18 1.68 28.53
CA ILE A 42 1.59 1.51 28.19
C ILE A 42 2.31 2.86 28.27
N THR A 43 3.37 2.90 29.08
CA THR A 43 4.26 4.06 29.22
C THR A 43 5.63 3.70 28.67
N ILE A 44 6.15 4.56 27.79
CA ILE A 44 7.42 4.38 27.08
C ILE A 44 8.29 5.59 27.38
N ASP A 45 9.43 5.38 28.05
CA ASP A 45 10.41 6.42 28.31
C ASP A 45 11.70 6.15 27.54
N ILE A 46 12.13 7.14 26.75
CA ILE A 46 13.30 7.04 25.88
C ILE A 46 14.33 8.12 26.25
N GLU A 47 15.60 7.74 26.35
CA GLU A 47 16.72 8.70 26.46
C GLU A 47 17.75 8.51 25.34
N LYS A 48 18.28 9.62 24.82
CA LYS A 48 19.26 9.63 23.72
C LYS A 48 18.88 8.74 22.54
N GLY A 49 17.65 8.88 22.04
CA GLY A 49 17.11 8.07 20.94
C GLY A 49 17.03 6.57 21.23
N GLY A 50 17.08 6.16 22.51
CA GLY A 50 17.03 4.76 22.94
C GLY A 50 18.40 4.09 23.05
N SER A 51 19.50 4.81 22.77
CA SER A 51 20.86 4.30 22.98
C SER A 51 21.24 4.24 24.46
N LYS A 52 20.70 5.15 25.28
CA LYS A 52 20.99 5.23 26.72
C LYS A 52 19.97 4.46 27.55
N LEU A 53 18.69 4.72 27.34
CA LEU A 53 17.59 4.08 28.06
C LEU A 53 16.39 3.88 27.13
N ILE A 54 15.81 2.69 27.19
CA ILE A 54 14.46 2.38 26.76
C ILE A 54 13.77 1.73 27.96
N ARG A 55 12.74 2.38 28.50
CA ARG A 55 11.90 1.82 29.57
C ARG A 55 10.47 1.68 29.06
N ILE A 56 9.91 0.49 29.21
CA ILE A 56 8.51 0.21 28.89
C ILE A 56 7.84 -0.33 30.14
N ARG A 57 6.74 0.30 30.52
CA ARG A 57 5.93 -0.07 31.68
C ARG A 57 4.49 -0.28 31.26
N ASP A 58 3.92 -1.37 31.72
CA ASP A 58 2.54 -1.76 31.45
C ASP A 58 1.79 -2.17 32.73
N ASP A 59 0.47 -2.23 32.58
CA ASP A 59 -0.49 -2.73 33.57
C ASP A 59 -1.07 -4.10 33.16
N GLY A 60 -0.30 -4.90 32.42
CA GLY A 60 -0.72 -6.23 31.99
C GLY A 60 -0.78 -7.26 33.13
N CYS A 61 -0.95 -8.53 32.78
CA CYS A 61 -1.08 -9.63 33.77
C CYS A 61 0.16 -9.84 34.67
N GLY A 62 1.32 -9.34 34.26
CA GLY A 62 2.60 -9.58 34.94
C GLY A 62 3.20 -10.96 34.66
N ILE A 63 4.39 -11.21 35.22
CA ILE A 63 5.14 -12.46 35.10
C ILE A 63 5.41 -12.98 36.52
N ALA A 64 5.06 -14.24 36.77
CA ALA A 64 5.25 -14.86 38.07
C ALA A 64 6.73 -14.98 38.43
N LYS A 65 7.07 -14.82 39.72
CA LYS A 65 8.44 -14.98 40.22
C LYS A 65 9.17 -16.22 39.68
N ALA A 66 8.48 -17.36 39.66
CA ALA A 66 9.06 -18.63 39.23
C ALA A 66 9.39 -18.68 37.73
N GLU A 67 8.78 -17.81 36.93
CA GLU A 67 8.93 -17.75 35.47
C GLU A 67 9.85 -16.61 35.03
N LEU A 68 10.27 -15.70 35.92
CA LEU A 68 11.12 -14.57 35.56
C LEU A 68 12.46 -14.99 34.98
N GLU A 69 13.06 -16.06 35.51
CA GLU A 69 14.29 -16.63 34.95
C GLU A 69 14.02 -17.22 33.55
N LEU A 70 12.93 -17.98 33.41
CA LEU A 70 12.51 -18.60 32.17
C LEU A 70 12.19 -17.55 31.07
N ALA A 71 11.62 -16.41 31.44
CA ALA A 71 11.31 -15.31 30.52
C ALA A 71 12.55 -14.70 29.85
N LEU A 72 13.74 -14.84 30.46
CA LEU A 72 15.02 -14.38 29.91
C LEU A 72 15.80 -15.51 29.21
N CYS A 73 15.31 -16.75 29.26
CA CYS A 73 15.87 -17.88 28.52
C CYS A 73 15.46 -17.86 27.04
N ARG A 74 16.20 -18.59 26.20
CA ARG A 74 15.83 -18.81 24.80
C ARG A 74 14.79 -19.91 24.67
N HIS A 75 14.02 -19.85 23.59
CA HIS A 75 13.05 -20.86 23.21
C HIS A 75 12.01 -21.12 24.32
N ALA A 76 11.75 -20.10 25.13
CA ALA A 76 10.81 -20.13 26.23
C ALA A 76 9.68 -19.15 25.93
N THR A 77 8.45 -19.66 25.85
CA THR A 77 7.27 -18.83 25.61
C THR A 77 6.04 -19.45 26.25
N SER A 78 5.12 -18.60 26.69
CA SER A 78 3.77 -18.96 27.15
C SER A 78 2.71 -18.89 26.05
N LYS A 79 3.11 -18.56 24.81
CA LYS A 79 2.17 -18.18 23.72
C LYS A 79 1.86 -19.33 22.75
N ILE A 80 2.77 -20.29 22.62
CA ILE A 80 2.61 -21.49 21.76
C ILE A 80 3.22 -22.70 22.46
N HIS A 81 2.59 -23.87 22.30
CA HIS A 81 3.05 -25.14 22.88
C HIS A 81 3.16 -26.26 21.85
N GLN A 82 2.38 -26.22 20.77
CA GLN A 82 2.33 -27.24 19.72
C GLN A 82 2.40 -26.61 18.33
N LEU A 83 2.71 -27.42 17.30
CA LEU A 83 2.84 -26.93 15.92
C LEU A 83 1.52 -26.34 15.39
N SER A 84 0.36 -26.88 15.80
CA SER A 84 -0.96 -26.35 15.45
C SER A 84 -1.17 -24.91 15.92
N ASP A 85 -0.54 -24.50 17.03
CA ASP A 85 -0.63 -23.13 17.54
C ASP A 85 0.10 -22.14 16.62
N LEU A 86 1.12 -22.61 15.88
CA LEU A 86 1.86 -21.82 14.90
C LEU A 86 1.02 -21.54 13.64
N GLU A 87 0.05 -22.40 13.32
CA GLU A 87 -0.89 -22.22 12.21
C GLU A 87 -2.05 -21.27 12.58
N GLN A 88 -2.24 -20.97 13.87
CA GLN A 88 -3.33 -20.12 14.40
C GLN A 88 -2.81 -19.04 15.35
N ILE A 89 -1.84 -18.23 14.92
CA ILE A 89 -1.18 -17.26 15.80
C ILE A 89 -2.09 -16.05 16.13
N LEU A 90 -2.68 -16.07 17.32
CA LEU A 90 -3.49 -14.98 17.87
C LEU A 90 -2.66 -13.90 18.59
N SER A 91 -1.44 -14.21 19.02
CA SER A 91 -0.54 -13.28 19.72
C SER A 91 0.45 -12.57 18.79
N LEU A 92 0.86 -11.34 19.15
CA LEU A 92 1.82 -10.56 18.37
C LEU A 92 3.19 -11.25 18.34
N GLY A 93 3.70 -11.70 19.49
CA GLY A 93 4.92 -12.51 19.64
C GLY A 93 4.65 -14.01 19.74
N PHE A 94 5.62 -14.86 19.35
CA PHE A 94 5.52 -16.33 19.52
C PHE A 94 6.87 -17.07 19.59
N ARG A 95 8.00 -16.42 19.26
CA ARG A 95 9.30 -17.12 19.11
C ARG A 95 10.02 -17.43 20.43
N GLY A 96 9.70 -16.75 21.52
CA GLY A 96 10.39 -16.95 22.81
C GLY A 96 11.87 -16.54 22.80
N GLU A 97 12.26 -15.55 21.98
CA GLU A 97 13.67 -15.17 21.79
C GLU A 97 13.96 -13.68 22.02
N ALA A 98 12.94 -12.82 22.09
CA ALA A 98 13.13 -11.37 22.10
C ALA A 98 13.92 -10.88 23.33
N LEU A 99 13.48 -11.24 24.55
CA LEU A 99 14.11 -10.77 25.79
C LEU A 99 15.53 -11.33 25.96
N ALA A 100 15.76 -12.60 25.62
CA ALA A 100 17.09 -13.21 25.61
C ALA A 100 18.04 -12.52 24.62
N SER A 101 17.54 -12.18 23.43
CA SER A 101 18.32 -11.47 22.41
C SER A 101 18.67 -10.05 22.85
N ILE A 102 17.69 -9.30 23.36
CA ILE A 102 17.88 -7.91 23.83
C ILE A 102 18.87 -7.88 25.01
N SER A 103 18.70 -8.75 26.00
CA SER A 103 19.60 -8.82 27.17
C SER A 103 21.06 -9.15 26.78
N SER A 104 21.30 -9.90 25.71
CA SER A 104 22.67 -10.22 25.28
C SER A 104 23.45 -9.02 24.70
N VAL A 105 22.74 -7.96 24.28
CA VAL A 105 23.29 -6.75 23.65
C VAL A 105 23.02 -5.47 24.43
N SER A 106 22.52 -5.58 25.67
CA SER A 106 22.18 -4.44 26.53
C SER A 106 22.31 -4.82 28.01
N ARG A 107 22.07 -3.88 28.91
CA ARG A 107 21.84 -4.17 30.33
C ARG A 107 20.34 -4.17 30.55
N LEU A 108 19.74 -5.36 30.63
CA LEU A 108 18.29 -5.53 30.75
C LEU A 108 17.90 -5.81 32.19
N THR A 109 16.92 -5.06 32.67
CA THR A 109 16.25 -5.29 33.95
C THR A 109 14.76 -5.52 33.70
N LEU A 110 14.23 -6.64 34.16
CA LEU A 110 12.81 -6.97 34.10
C LEU A 110 12.25 -6.95 35.52
N THR A 111 11.28 -6.08 35.81
CA THR A 111 10.56 -6.05 37.09
C THR A 111 9.09 -6.36 36.83
N SER A 112 8.51 -7.31 37.56
CA SER A 112 7.11 -7.66 37.36
C SER A 112 6.42 -8.07 38.65
N ARG A 113 5.11 -7.87 38.67
CA ARG A 113 4.22 -8.36 39.73
C ARG A 113 2.87 -8.78 39.13
N PRO A 114 2.52 -10.06 39.19
CA PRO A 114 1.16 -10.50 38.91
C PRO A 114 0.17 -10.01 39.98
N ALA A 115 -1.12 -9.97 39.64
CA ALA A 115 -2.16 -9.49 40.56
C ALA A 115 -2.35 -10.40 41.80
N ASP A 116 -2.00 -11.68 41.69
CA ASP A 116 -2.09 -12.70 42.75
C ASP A 116 -0.83 -12.78 43.63
N GLN A 117 0.21 -11.98 43.35
CA GLN A 117 1.43 -11.92 44.15
C GLN A 117 1.53 -10.63 44.97
N ASP A 118 1.77 -10.75 46.27
CA ASP A 118 1.93 -9.60 47.18
C ASP A 118 3.18 -8.76 46.87
N SER A 119 4.25 -9.42 46.43
CA SER A 119 5.58 -8.81 46.22
C SER A 119 5.99 -8.86 44.76
N ALA A 120 6.58 -7.76 44.28
CA ALA A 120 7.21 -7.73 42.96
C ALA A 120 8.62 -8.32 43.02
N TRP A 121 9.06 -8.85 41.88
CA TRP A 121 10.40 -9.39 41.72
C TRP A 121 11.07 -8.77 40.50
N GLN A 122 12.38 -8.61 40.62
CA GLN A 122 13.24 -8.08 39.58
C GLN A 122 14.24 -9.15 39.15
N ALA A 123 14.35 -9.35 37.84
CA ALA A 123 15.30 -10.20 37.18
C ALA A 123 16.32 -9.35 36.41
N ILE A 124 17.59 -9.62 36.65
CA ILE A 124 18.72 -8.96 35.97
C ILE A 124 19.56 -10.06 35.30
N ALA A 125 19.76 -9.96 34.00
CA ALA A 125 20.62 -10.86 33.24
C ALA A 125 21.97 -10.18 32.94
N GLU A 126 23.05 -10.69 33.53
CA GLU A 126 24.42 -10.18 33.35
C GLU A 126 25.44 -11.31 33.13
N GLY A 127 26.60 -10.98 32.56
CA GLY A 127 27.73 -11.90 32.41
C GLY A 127 27.76 -12.68 31.09
N ARG A 128 28.81 -13.51 30.90
CA ARG A 128 28.99 -14.34 29.70
C ARG A 128 28.00 -15.50 29.60
N ASP A 129 27.59 -16.03 30.74
CA ASP A 129 26.69 -17.18 30.83
C ASP A 129 25.22 -16.76 30.95
N MET A 130 24.92 -15.45 30.92
CA MET A 130 23.57 -14.89 31.02
C MET A 130 22.80 -15.39 32.26
N GLN A 131 23.49 -15.55 33.40
CA GLN A 131 22.85 -15.97 34.65
C GLN A 131 21.87 -14.90 35.13
N VAL A 132 20.66 -15.32 35.48
CA VAL A 132 19.60 -14.43 35.94
C VAL A 132 19.68 -14.30 37.45
N GLN A 133 19.81 -13.07 37.95
CA GLN A 133 19.72 -12.78 39.37
C GLN A 133 18.33 -12.25 39.72
N LEU A 134 17.65 -12.92 40.64
CA LEU A 134 16.35 -12.49 41.16
C LEU A 134 16.51 -11.70 42.47
N ARG A 135 15.84 -10.55 42.56
CA ARG A 135 15.82 -9.69 43.75
C ARG A 135 14.40 -9.21 44.05
N PRO A 136 14.00 -9.06 45.33
CA PRO A 136 12.74 -8.40 45.67
C PRO A 136 12.73 -6.94 45.18
N ALA A 137 11.58 -6.46 44.72
CA ALA A 137 11.41 -5.10 44.23
C ALA A 137 10.04 -4.52 44.62
N ALA A 138 9.87 -3.21 44.46
CA ALA A 138 8.57 -2.55 44.57
C ALA A 138 8.03 -2.25 43.17
N HIS A 139 6.87 -2.83 42.83
CA HIS A 139 6.19 -2.60 41.55
C HIS A 139 4.68 -2.84 41.74
N PRO A 140 3.79 -2.04 41.13
CA PRO A 140 2.35 -2.36 41.09
C PRO A 140 2.08 -3.58 40.19
N PRO A 141 0.83 -4.04 40.02
CA PRO A 141 0.54 -5.12 39.07
C PRO A 141 0.96 -4.71 37.65
N GLY A 142 1.48 -5.66 36.88
CA GLY A 142 2.04 -5.44 35.54
C GLY A 142 3.56 -5.56 35.50
N SER A 143 4.17 -5.10 34.40
CA SER A 143 5.60 -5.25 34.15
C SER A 143 6.29 -3.94 33.83
N SER A 144 7.59 -3.85 34.16
CA SER A 144 8.51 -2.83 33.68
C SER A 144 9.77 -3.48 33.13
N ILE A 145 10.14 -3.13 31.91
CA ILE A 145 11.36 -3.58 31.26
C ILE A 145 12.23 -2.37 30.97
N GLU A 146 13.46 -2.39 31.49
CA GLU A 146 14.47 -1.36 31.28
C GLU A 146 15.62 -1.94 30.46
N VAL A 147 15.97 -1.27 29.38
CA VAL A 147 17.08 -1.60 28.49
C VAL A 147 18.05 -0.44 28.49
N LEU A 148 19.20 -0.64 29.14
CA LEU A 148 20.26 0.35 29.27
C LEU A 148 21.43 0.04 28.33
N ASP A 149 22.06 1.10 27.83
CA ASP A 149 23.27 1.05 26.99
C ASP A 149 23.17 0.03 25.83
N LEU A 150 22.21 0.24 24.92
CA LEU A 150 22.02 -0.67 23.78
C LEU A 150 23.31 -0.75 22.93
N PHE A 151 23.71 -1.98 22.60
CA PHE A 151 24.93 -2.31 21.85
C PHE A 151 26.25 -1.96 22.55
N PHE A 152 26.27 -1.80 23.88
CA PHE A 152 27.51 -1.49 24.61
C PHE A 152 28.65 -2.50 24.38
N ASN A 153 28.30 -3.78 24.21
CA ASN A 153 29.23 -4.89 23.99
C ASN A 153 29.36 -5.30 22.51
N THR A 154 28.69 -4.60 21.58
CA THR A 154 28.77 -4.84 20.13
C THR A 154 29.13 -3.54 19.39
N PRO A 155 30.41 -3.11 19.41
CA PRO A 155 30.82 -1.77 18.97
C PRO A 155 30.56 -1.52 17.49
N ALA A 156 30.62 -2.56 16.64
CA ALA A 156 30.29 -2.43 15.21
C ALA A 156 28.83 -1.98 15.03
N ARG A 157 27.86 -2.63 15.69
CA ARG A 157 26.43 -2.26 15.64
C ARG A 157 26.18 -0.87 16.19
N ARG A 158 26.84 -0.52 17.30
CA ARG A 158 26.74 0.82 17.89
C ARG A 158 27.14 1.93 16.91
N ARG A 159 28.12 1.68 16.02
CA ARG A 159 28.52 2.64 14.96
C ARG A 159 27.50 2.77 13.83
N PHE A 160 26.60 1.80 13.64
CA PHE A 160 25.53 1.87 12.64
C PHE A 160 24.31 2.66 13.12
N LEU A 161 24.20 2.95 14.42
CA LEU A 161 23.15 3.82 14.95
C LEU A 161 23.24 5.21 14.31
N ARG A 162 22.09 5.73 13.90
CA ARG A 162 21.99 7.11 13.40
C ARG A 162 21.97 8.10 14.58
N SER A 163 21.81 9.38 14.27
CA SER A 163 21.67 10.40 15.31
C SER A 163 20.51 10.10 16.25
N ASP A 164 20.60 10.54 17.51
CA ASP A 164 19.55 10.39 18.52
C ASP A 164 18.18 10.87 18.00
N LYS A 165 18.16 11.96 17.23
CA LYS A 165 16.95 12.50 16.60
C LYS A 165 16.35 11.53 15.58
N THR A 166 17.19 10.91 14.76
CA THR A 166 16.76 9.95 13.72
C THR A 166 16.23 8.67 14.35
N GLU A 167 16.93 8.12 15.34
CA GLU A 167 16.48 6.89 16.02
C GLU A 167 15.19 7.14 16.82
N PHE A 168 15.07 8.30 17.49
CA PHE A 168 13.82 8.68 18.14
C PHE A 168 12.67 8.84 17.13
N ALA A 169 12.90 9.43 15.96
CA ALA A 169 11.88 9.54 14.93
C ALA A 169 11.38 8.17 14.45
N HIS A 170 12.25 7.15 14.39
CA HIS A 170 11.85 5.78 14.11
C HIS A 170 10.99 5.18 15.23
N ILE A 171 11.33 5.44 16.50
CA ILE A 171 10.52 5.03 17.65
C ILE A 171 9.15 5.73 17.62
N ASP A 172 9.12 7.03 17.37
CA ASP A 172 7.92 7.84 17.36
C ASP A 172 6.92 7.40 16.27
N GLU A 173 7.43 7.10 15.08
CA GLU A 173 6.65 6.54 13.96
C GLU A 173 6.15 5.12 14.25
N LEU A 174 6.95 4.30 14.93
CA LEU A 174 6.53 2.96 15.38
C LEU A 174 5.41 3.05 16.42
N VAL A 175 5.57 3.88 17.46
CA VAL A 175 4.56 4.06 18.51
C VAL A 175 3.25 4.59 17.92
N LYS A 176 3.33 5.49 16.92
CA LYS A 176 2.16 5.95 16.17
C LYS A 176 1.42 4.80 15.50
N ARG A 177 2.11 3.84 14.87
CA ARG A 177 1.50 2.66 14.24
C ARG A 177 0.87 1.73 15.27
N LEU A 178 1.58 1.44 16.37
CA LEU A 178 1.07 0.57 17.43
C LEU A 178 -0.16 1.19 18.11
N ALA A 179 -0.15 2.49 18.37
CA ALA A 179 -1.27 3.19 18.99
C ALA A 179 -2.52 3.29 18.10
N LEU A 180 -2.37 3.17 16.77
CA LEU A 180 -3.48 3.06 15.83
C LEU A 180 -3.98 1.62 15.72
N SER A 181 -3.14 0.62 15.92
CA SER A 181 -3.59 -0.78 15.95
C SER A 181 -4.50 -1.11 17.15
N ARG A 182 -4.34 -0.38 18.27
CA ARG A 182 -5.06 -0.63 19.54
C ARG A 182 -5.62 0.67 20.14
N TYR A 183 -6.88 0.96 19.80
CA TYR A 183 -7.60 2.13 20.31
C TYR A 183 -7.97 2.01 21.79
N ASP A 184 -8.10 0.79 22.30
CA ASP A 184 -8.43 0.43 23.68
C ASP A 184 -7.32 0.74 24.69
N VAL A 185 -6.09 0.97 24.24
CA VAL A 185 -4.92 1.17 25.10
C VAL A 185 -4.60 2.66 25.29
N ASN A 186 -4.22 3.05 26.50
CA ASN A 186 -3.65 4.35 26.83
C ASN A 186 -2.14 4.36 26.58
N TRP A 187 -1.64 5.38 25.89
CA TRP A 187 -0.23 5.49 25.51
C TRP A 187 0.41 6.75 26.07
N THR A 188 1.59 6.61 26.67
CA THR A 188 2.46 7.75 27.01
C THR A 188 3.85 7.50 26.44
N LEU A 189 4.36 8.44 25.64
CA LEU A 189 5.73 8.41 25.12
C LEU A 189 6.48 9.64 25.61
N THR A 190 7.59 9.44 26.32
CA THR A 190 8.49 10.51 26.75
C THR A 190 9.87 10.38 26.08
N HIS A 191 10.51 11.52 25.83
CA HIS A 191 11.87 11.59 25.31
C HIS A 191 12.69 12.59 26.11
N ASN A 192 13.77 12.12 26.74
CA ASN A 192 14.64 12.92 27.62
C ASN A 192 13.83 13.68 28.69
N GLY A 193 12.86 13.00 29.31
CA GLY A 193 12.00 13.55 30.36
C GLY A 193 10.85 14.45 29.88
N GLN A 194 10.71 14.70 28.57
CA GLN A 194 9.59 15.48 28.02
C GLN A 194 8.55 14.56 27.39
N THR A 195 7.27 14.79 27.72
CA THR A 195 6.15 14.07 27.10
C THR A 195 6.00 14.49 25.64
N VAL A 196 6.17 13.52 24.73
CA VAL A 196 6.02 13.70 23.28
C VAL A 196 4.62 13.30 22.83
N ARG A 197 4.08 12.20 23.37
CA ARG A 197 2.71 11.76 23.09
C ARG A 197 1.99 11.34 24.35
N GLN A 198 0.70 11.67 24.40
CA GLN A 198 -0.22 11.18 25.42
C GLN A 198 -1.56 10.90 24.75
N LEU A 199 -1.89 9.62 24.56
CA LEU A 199 -3.07 9.17 23.83
C LEU A 199 -3.98 8.41 24.79
N LYS A 200 -5.18 8.92 25.02
CA LYS A 200 -6.19 8.24 25.85
C LYS A 200 -6.90 7.16 25.06
N ALA A 201 -7.26 6.06 25.72
CA ALA A 201 -8.12 5.01 25.16
C ALA A 201 -9.36 5.62 24.48
N ALA A 202 -9.73 5.07 23.32
CA ALA A 202 -10.74 5.58 22.42
C ALA A 202 -11.73 4.46 22.08
N THR A 203 -12.82 4.40 22.83
CA THR A 203 -13.83 3.33 22.72
C THR A 203 -14.95 3.65 21.72
N ASP A 204 -15.15 4.92 21.39
CA ASP A 204 -16.13 5.37 20.40
C ASP A 204 -15.46 5.99 19.18
N ARG A 205 -16.23 6.12 18.10
CA ARG A 205 -15.72 6.65 16.82
C ARG A 205 -15.19 8.08 16.95
N ALA A 206 -15.85 8.95 17.73
CA ALA A 206 -15.41 10.32 17.92
C ALA A 206 -14.03 10.40 18.63
N ALA A 207 -13.79 9.54 19.61
CA ALA A 207 -12.50 9.42 20.29
C ALA A 207 -11.43 8.82 19.35
N GLN A 208 -11.80 7.85 18.49
CA GLN A 208 -10.91 7.29 17.48
C GLN A 208 -10.47 8.37 16.47
N GLU A 209 -11.41 9.16 15.96
CA GLU A 209 -11.15 10.30 15.06
C GLU A 209 -10.28 11.37 15.73
N LYS A 210 -10.50 11.64 17.03
CA LYS A 210 -9.63 12.54 17.81
C LYS A 210 -8.21 12.00 17.93
N ARG A 211 -8.03 10.69 18.17
CA ARG A 211 -6.70 10.06 18.20
C ARG A 211 -6.04 10.11 16.82
N LEU A 212 -6.79 9.84 15.75
CA LEU A 212 -6.31 9.98 14.38
C LEU A 212 -5.84 11.40 14.07
N ALA A 213 -6.59 12.43 14.49
CA ALA A 213 -6.19 13.82 14.30
C ALA A 213 -4.87 14.15 15.04
N GLN A 214 -4.65 13.58 16.23
CA GLN A 214 -3.39 13.75 16.97
C GLN A 214 -2.19 13.07 16.32
N LEU A 215 -2.41 11.94 15.64
CA LEU A 215 -1.35 11.12 15.06
C LEU A 215 -1.08 11.44 13.59
N CYS A 216 -2.12 11.50 12.78
CA CYS A 216 -2.09 11.70 11.33
C CYS A 216 -2.25 13.18 10.93
N GLY A 217 -2.62 14.05 11.86
CA GLY A 217 -2.86 15.46 11.63
C GLY A 217 -4.32 15.80 11.36
N ARG A 218 -4.70 17.06 11.58
CA ARG A 218 -6.08 17.55 11.37
C ARG A 218 -6.49 17.55 9.90
N SER A 219 -5.56 17.89 9.00
CA SER A 219 -5.82 17.89 7.55
C SER A 219 -6.23 16.52 7.02
N PHE A 220 -5.69 15.43 7.61
CA PHE A 220 -6.09 14.08 7.26
C PHE A 220 -7.56 13.84 7.62
N ILE A 221 -7.96 14.09 8.87
CA ILE A 221 -9.33 13.76 9.32
C ILE A 221 -10.40 14.64 8.65
N GLU A 222 -10.09 15.91 8.36
CA GLU A 222 -10.99 16.84 7.67
C GLU A 222 -11.33 16.40 6.24
N SER A 223 -10.45 15.62 5.61
CA SER A 223 -10.62 15.14 4.24
C SER A 223 -10.70 13.61 4.15
N ALA A 224 -10.85 12.92 5.28
CA ALA A 224 -10.96 11.48 5.35
C ALA A 224 -12.43 11.06 5.46
N LEU A 225 -12.77 10.01 4.71
CA LEU A 225 -14.04 9.33 4.81
C LEU A 225 -13.86 8.01 5.56
N TYR A 226 -14.78 7.73 6.47
CA TYR A 226 -14.86 6.41 7.09
C TYR A 226 -15.47 5.42 6.11
N VAL A 227 -14.85 4.25 6.01
CA VAL A 227 -15.30 3.15 5.18
C VAL A 227 -15.53 1.94 6.07
N GLU A 228 -16.58 1.18 5.77
CA GLU A 228 -16.84 -0.11 6.40
C GLU A 228 -17.54 -1.00 5.38
N SER A 229 -16.95 -2.16 5.15
CA SER A 229 -17.46 -3.17 4.23
C SER A 229 -17.19 -4.54 4.81
N GLN A 230 -18.13 -5.45 4.63
CA GLN A 230 -18.01 -6.83 5.05
C GLN A 230 -18.38 -7.75 3.90
N TYR A 231 -17.59 -8.80 3.71
CA TYR A 231 -17.84 -9.85 2.74
C TYR A 231 -17.38 -11.17 3.35
N ASP A 232 -18.33 -12.09 3.56
CA ASP A 232 -18.06 -13.37 4.22
C ASP A 232 -17.40 -13.15 5.60
N ASP A 233 -16.34 -13.89 5.92
CA ASP A 233 -15.54 -13.73 7.15
C ASP A 233 -14.55 -12.55 7.09
N MET A 234 -14.58 -11.72 6.04
CA MET A 234 -13.71 -10.57 5.89
C MET A 234 -14.43 -9.26 6.19
N ARG A 235 -13.75 -8.37 6.91
CA ARG A 235 -14.22 -7.01 7.19
C ARG A 235 -13.11 -6.00 6.95
N LEU A 236 -13.39 -5.00 6.11
CA LEU A 236 -12.53 -3.85 5.90
C LEU A 236 -13.18 -2.64 6.52
N TRP A 237 -12.48 -1.95 7.41
CA TRP A 237 -12.94 -0.70 7.99
C TRP A 237 -11.79 0.29 8.16
N GLY A 238 -12.12 1.57 8.35
CA GLY A 238 -11.12 2.60 8.65
C GLY A 238 -11.38 3.91 7.93
N TRP A 239 -10.33 4.69 7.69
CA TRP A 239 -10.42 6.04 7.13
C TRP A 239 -9.53 6.18 5.90
N VAL A 240 -10.09 6.76 4.85
CA VAL A 240 -9.43 6.93 3.54
C VAL A 240 -9.61 8.36 3.09
N GLN A 241 -8.52 9.01 2.68
CA GLN A 241 -8.56 10.40 2.26
C GLN A 241 -9.18 10.53 0.86
N LEU A 242 -10.02 11.54 0.66
CA LEU A 242 -10.62 11.84 -0.64
C LEU A 242 -9.55 12.18 -1.70
N PRO A 243 -9.72 11.76 -2.98
CA PRO A 243 -8.70 11.90 -4.02
C PRO A 243 -8.12 13.31 -4.19
N HIS A 244 -8.96 14.35 -4.11
CA HIS A 244 -8.56 15.75 -4.28
C HIS A 244 -7.65 16.30 -3.17
N ALA A 245 -7.59 15.65 -2.01
CA ALA A 245 -6.82 16.09 -0.86
C ALA A 245 -5.51 15.28 -0.71
N CYS A 246 -5.33 14.25 -1.56
CA CYS A 246 -4.11 13.47 -1.62
C CYS A 246 -2.94 14.30 -2.13
N GLN A 247 -1.77 14.09 -1.53
CA GLN A 247 -0.54 14.83 -1.81
C GLN A 247 0.56 13.88 -2.29
N ALA A 248 1.64 14.42 -2.85
CA ALA A 248 2.79 13.61 -3.27
C ALA A 248 3.44 12.86 -2.11
N GLN A 249 3.48 13.48 -0.91
CA GLN A 249 3.95 12.85 0.31
C GLN A 249 2.77 12.69 1.27
N PRO A 250 2.24 11.47 1.43
CA PRO A 250 1.04 11.25 2.24
C PRO A 250 1.38 11.37 3.73
N ALA A 251 0.46 11.95 4.50
CA ALA A 251 0.62 12.13 5.95
C ALA A 251 0.59 10.81 6.73
N CYS A 252 -0.13 9.82 6.22
CA CYS A 252 -0.23 8.48 6.79
C CYS A 252 -0.61 7.44 5.73
N GLN A 253 0.00 6.27 5.81
CA GLN A 253 -0.34 5.08 5.02
C GLN A 253 -0.19 3.88 5.94
N PHE A 254 -1.27 3.55 6.64
CA PHE A 254 -1.29 2.48 7.63
C PHE A 254 -2.36 1.47 7.29
N SER A 255 -1.94 0.21 7.18
CA SER A 255 -2.80 -0.95 6.99
C SER A 255 -2.56 -1.94 8.11
N TYR A 256 -3.63 -2.46 8.69
CA TYR A 256 -3.59 -3.46 9.74
C TYR A 256 -4.32 -4.71 9.29
N VAL A 257 -3.79 -5.89 9.62
CA VAL A 257 -4.44 -7.18 9.38
C VAL A 257 -4.56 -7.89 10.72
N ASN A 258 -5.79 -8.16 11.18
CA ASN A 258 -6.07 -8.74 12.50
C ASN A 258 -5.31 -8.03 13.63
N GLY A 259 -5.28 -6.69 13.60
CA GLY A 259 -4.58 -5.85 14.58
C GLY A 259 -3.06 -5.77 14.43
N ARG A 260 -2.44 -6.48 13.47
CA ARG A 260 -1.00 -6.38 13.19
C ARG A 260 -0.72 -5.28 12.18
N MET A 261 0.28 -4.43 12.43
CA MET A 261 0.72 -3.45 11.44
C MET A 261 1.41 -4.13 10.26
N MET A 262 0.96 -3.86 9.04
CA MET A 262 1.46 -4.49 7.82
C MET A 262 2.00 -3.45 6.84
N ARG A 263 3.00 -3.83 6.05
CA ARG A 263 3.42 -3.09 4.84
C ARG A 263 3.33 -4.01 3.63
N ASP A 264 2.14 -4.50 3.39
CA ASP A 264 1.90 -5.45 2.32
C ASP A 264 1.77 -4.76 0.95
N LYS A 265 2.45 -5.32 -0.06
CA LYS A 265 2.46 -4.76 -1.42
C LYS A 265 1.11 -4.93 -2.11
N LEU A 266 0.40 -6.03 -1.86
CA LEU A 266 -0.88 -6.33 -2.47
C LEU A 266 -1.97 -5.39 -1.93
N LEU A 267 -2.03 -5.16 -0.61
CA LEU A 267 -2.96 -4.20 -0.03
C LEU A 267 -2.69 -2.78 -0.53
N ASN A 268 -1.42 -2.34 -0.54
CA ASN A 268 -1.09 -1.01 -1.04
C ASN A 268 -1.44 -0.84 -2.53
N HIS A 269 -1.27 -1.90 -3.34
CA HIS A 269 -1.67 -1.89 -4.74
C HIS A 269 -3.20 -1.83 -4.88
N ALA A 270 -3.95 -2.64 -4.14
CA ALA A 270 -5.41 -2.65 -4.14
C ALA A 270 -5.99 -1.27 -3.75
N ILE A 271 -5.46 -0.66 -2.69
CA ILE A 271 -5.86 0.67 -2.24
C ILE A 271 -5.52 1.70 -3.32
N ARG A 272 -4.34 1.64 -3.94
CA ARG A 272 -4.01 2.59 -5.01
C ARG A 272 -4.92 2.41 -6.23
N GLN A 273 -5.24 1.17 -6.59
CA GLN A 273 -6.11 0.85 -7.71
C GLN A 273 -7.55 1.33 -7.48
N SER A 274 -8.04 1.33 -6.23
CA SER A 274 -9.41 1.79 -5.93
C SER A 274 -9.64 3.29 -6.20
N TYR A 275 -8.57 4.10 -6.22
CA TYR A 275 -8.64 5.51 -6.59
C TYR A 275 -8.71 5.71 -8.12
N GLY A 276 -8.33 4.71 -8.91
CA GLY A 276 -8.32 4.76 -10.37
C GLY A 276 -7.59 5.99 -10.92
N ASP A 277 -8.17 6.59 -11.95
CA ASP A 277 -7.64 7.80 -12.61
C ASP A 277 -8.05 9.11 -11.93
N VAL A 278 -8.76 9.05 -10.79
CA VAL A 278 -9.21 10.25 -10.03
C VAL A 278 -8.06 10.85 -9.23
N LEU A 279 -6.98 10.09 -9.01
CA LEU A 279 -5.80 10.56 -8.29
C LEU A 279 -4.96 11.49 -9.18
N LEU A 280 -4.58 12.65 -8.65
CA LEU A 280 -3.67 13.55 -9.35
C LEU A 280 -2.33 12.86 -9.68
N PRO A 281 -1.71 13.12 -10.84
CA PRO A 281 -0.40 12.56 -11.19
C PRO A 281 0.64 12.83 -10.10
N GLY A 282 1.27 11.77 -9.59
CA GLY A 282 2.28 11.84 -8.54
C GLY A 282 1.74 11.97 -7.11
N ALA A 283 0.43 12.14 -6.92
CA ALA A 283 -0.17 12.05 -5.59
C ALA A 283 -0.16 10.60 -5.08
N GLN A 284 -0.26 10.45 -3.76
CA GLN A 284 -0.35 9.16 -3.07
C GLN A 284 -1.56 9.18 -2.12
N PRO A 285 -2.30 8.08 -2.03
CA PRO A 285 -3.44 8.00 -1.11
C PRO A 285 -2.94 8.02 0.34
N ALA A 286 -3.64 8.74 1.21
CA ALA A 286 -3.44 8.65 2.65
C ALA A 286 -4.60 7.87 3.27
N PHE A 287 -4.29 6.94 4.16
CA PHE A 287 -5.29 6.05 4.74
C PHE A 287 -4.83 5.42 6.05
N VAL A 288 -5.81 5.00 6.84
CA VAL A 288 -5.67 4.14 8.02
C VAL A 288 -6.75 3.06 7.93
N LEU A 289 -6.37 1.87 7.48
CA LEU A 289 -7.29 0.77 7.15
C LEU A 289 -7.03 -0.48 7.98
N TYR A 290 -8.10 -1.17 8.34
CA TYR A 290 -8.10 -2.37 9.16
C TYR A 290 -8.82 -3.47 8.39
N LEU A 291 -8.10 -4.56 8.12
CA LEU A 291 -8.63 -5.78 7.52
C LEU A 291 -8.70 -6.86 8.60
N GLU A 292 -9.90 -7.36 8.84
CA GLU A 292 -10.17 -8.51 9.70
C GLU A 292 -10.55 -9.69 8.81
N LEU A 293 -9.98 -10.87 9.07
CA LEU A 293 -10.26 -12.11 8.36
C LEU A 293 -9.88 -13.32 9.22
N ASP A 294 -10.38 -14.51 8.86
CA ASP A 294 -10.01 -15.77 9.53
C ASP A 294 -8.47 -15.97 9.56
N PRO A 295 -7.86 -16.14 10.75
CA PRO A 295 -6.43 -16.43 10.89
C PRO A 295 -5.93 -17.61 10.04
N GLN A 296 -6.76 -18.62 9.75
CA GLN A 296 -6.36 -19.77 8.92
C GLN A 296 -6.08 -19.37 7.46
N GLN A 297 -6.63 -18.25 7.01
CA GLN A 297 -6.39 -17.72 5.66
C GLN A 297 -5.13 -16.84 5.59
N LEU A 298 -4.38 -16.73 6.68
CA LEU A 298 -3.25 -15.82 6.85
C LEU A 298 -2.00 -16.54 7.36
N ASP A 299 -0.97 -16.63 6.53
CA ASP A 299 0.36 -17.04 6.99
C ASP A 299 1.15 -15.79 7.45
N VAL A 300 1.36 -15.68 8.76
CA VAL A 300 2.13 -14.61 9.42
C VAL A 300 3.62 -14.96 9.57
N ASN A 301 4.02 -16.20 9.33
CA ASN A 301 5.39 -16.68 9.56
C ASN A 301 6.30 -16.52 8.32
N VAL A 302 6.13 -15.42 7.59
CA VAL A 302 6.81 -15.19 6.30
C VAL A 302 8.11 -14.40 6.45
N HIS A 303 8.13 -13.41 7.34
CA HIS A 303 9.28 -12.52 7.54
C HIS A 303 9.68 -12.45 9.02
N PRO A 304 10.99 -12.42 9.37
CA PRO A 304 11.46 -12.34 10.77
C PRO A 304 10.85 -11.17 11.56
N ALA A 305 10.77 -9.99 10.92
CA ALA A 305 10.15 -8.79 11.48
C ALA A 305 8.61 -8.73 11.37
N LYS A 306 7.94 -9.77 10.83
CA LYS A 306 6.47 -9.87 10.65
C LYS A 306 5.83 -8.70 9.90
N HIS A 307 6.57 -8.03 9.01
CA HIS A 307 6.06 -6.89 8.23
C HIS A 307 5.26 -7.30 6.98
N GLU A 308 5.30 -8.58 6.64
CA GLU A 308 4.68 -9.18 5.46
C GLU A 308 3.86 -10.40 5.90
N VAL A 309 2.72 -10.61 5.23
CA VAL A 309 1.84 -11.76 5.41
C VAL A 309 1.56 -12.38 4.06
N ARG A 310 1.27 -13.67 4.03
CA ARG A 310 0.77 -14.34 2.84
C ARG A 310 -0.69 -14.71 3.05
N PHE A 311 -1.54 -14.13 2.22
CA PHE A 311 -2.95 -14.50 2.15
C PHE A 311 -3.08 -15.80 1.37
N HIS A 312 -3.81 -16.78 1.90
CA HIS A 312 -4.15 -18.00 1.17
C HIS A 312 -4.91 -17.67 -0.13
N GLN A 313 -5.83 -16.69 -0.05
CA GLN A 313 -6.65 -16.23 -1.16
C GLN A 313 -6.32 -14.78 -1.54
N ALA A 314 -5.05 -14.52 -1.88
CA ALA A 314 -4.53 -13.18 -2.20
C ALA A 314 -5.40 -12.37 -3.19
N ARG A 315 -5.91 -13.00 -4.26
CA ARG A 315 -6.75 -12.32 -5.26
C ARG A 315 -8.10 -11.88 -4.69
N LEU A 316 -8.73 -12.72 -3.86
CA LEU A 316 -10.00 -12.38 -3.22
C LEU A 316 -9.82 -11.18 -2.28
N VAL A 317 -8.75 -11.18 -1.49
CA VAL A 317 -8.43 -10.06 -0.60
C VAL A 317 -8.21 -8.76 -1.38
N HIS A 318 -7.47 -8.85 -2.48
CA HIS A 318 -7.24 -7.72 -3.36
C HIS A 318 -8.56 -7.14 -3.92
N ASP A 319 -9.39 -8.00 -4.53
CA ASP A 319 -10.62 -7.57 -5.21
C ASP A 319 -11.67 -7.04 -4.22
N PHE A 320 -11.71 -7.61 -3.01
CA PHE A 320 -12.53 -7.10 -1.91
C PHE A 320 -12.11 -5.68 -1.51
N VAL A 321 -10.83 -5.43 -1.30
CA VAL A 321 -10.31 -4.10 -0.93
C VAL A 321 -10.58 -3.09 -2.04
N VAL A 322 -10.32 -3.46 -3.30
CA VAL A 322 -10.62 -2.58 -4.45
C VAL A 322 -12.10 -2.23 -4.49
N SER A 323 -12.98 -3.22 -4.37
CA SER A 323 -14.43 -3.02 -4.46
C SER A 323 -14.98 -2.18 -3.31
N ALA A 324 -14.54 -2.45 -2.07
CA ALA A 324 -14.96 -1.74 -0.88
C ALA A 324 -14.57 -0.25 -0.93
N LEU A 325 -13.38 0.04 -1.44
CA LEU A 325 -12.88 1.42 -1.52
C LEU A 325 -13.38 2.16 -2.77
N ALA A 326 -13.53 1.48 -3.91
CA ALA A 326 -14.02 2.11 -5.14
C ALA A 326 -15.43 2.69 -4.95
N GLN A 327 -16.29 2.01 -4.19
CA GLN A 327 -17.63 2.52 -3.85
C GLN A 327 -17.60 3.85 -3.10
N VAL A 328 -16.55 4.14 -2.36
CA VAL A 328 -16.40 5.36 -1.57
C VAL A 328 -15.68 6.44 -2.37
N CYS A 329 -14.64 6.06 -3.12
CA CYS A 329 -13.86 6.98 -3.95
C CYS A 329 -14.66 7.51 -5.16
N GLN A 330 -15.64 6.76 -5.67
CA GLN A 330 -16.42 7.11 -6.85
C GLN A 330 -17.78 7.75 -6.56
N GLN A 331 -18.17 7.97 -5.30
CA GLN A 331 -19.42 8.67 -4.97
C GLN A 331 -19.27 10.17 -5.24
N PRO A 332 -19.92 10.73 -6.29
CA PRO A 332 -19.83 12.16 -6.62
C PRO A 332 -20.62 13.01 -5.62
N ALA A 333 -21.54 12.41 -4.85
CA ALA A 333 -22.50 13.12 -4.00
C ALA A 333 -21.86 13.82 -2.77
N LEU A 334 -20.67 13.41 -2.35
CA LEU A 334 -19.92 14.11 -1.29
C LEU A 334 -19.07 15.27 -1.83
N PHE A 335 -18.88 15.36 -3.15
CA PHE A 335 -18.14 16.45 -3.79
C PHE A 335 -18.94 17.76 -3.79
N ASP A 336 -20.28 17.71 -3.92
CA ASP A 336 -21.11 18.92 -3.91
C ASP A 336 -21.32 19.52 -2.52
N ALA A 337 -21.39 18.69 -1.47
CA ALA A 337 -21.58 19.18 -0.10
C ALA A 337 -20.35 19.93 0.44
N ALA A 338 -19.14 19.53 0.03
CA ALA A 338 -17.89 20.20 0.41
C ALA A 338 -17.65 21.49 -0.39
N VAL A 339 -18.07 21.55 -1.66
CA VAL A 339 -17.91 22.75 -2.50
C VAL A 339 -19.01 23.79 -2.24
N ALA A 340 -20.24 23.37 -1.91
CA ALA A 340 -21.34 24.27 -1.54
C ALA A 340 -21.10 25.00 -0.21
N ALA A 341 -20.31 24.43 0.71
CA ALA A 341 -19.99 25.06 1.99
C ALA A 341 -18.93 26.18 1.91
N ILE A 342 -18.26 26.37 0.75
CA ILE A 342 -17.11 27.28 0.60
C ILE A 342 -17.41 28.50 -0.30
N SER A 343 -18.64 28.67 -0.81
CA SER A 343 -19.01 29.85 -1.60
C SER A 343 -19.89 30.84 -0.81
N PRO A 344 -19.36 31.99 -0.35
CA PRO A 344 -20.20 33.09 0.11
C PRO A 344 -20.73 33.85 -1.11
N THR A 345 -21.97 33.57 -1.53
CA THR A 345 -22.65 34.42 -2.51
C THR A 345 -23.32 35.57 -1.78
N THR A 346 -22.59 36.67 -1.63
CA THR A 346 -23.13 37.98 -1.26
C THR A 346 -24.00 38.49 -2.41
N ALA A 347 -25.31 38.27 -2.34
CA ALA A 347 -26.27 38.95 -3.19
C ALA A 347 -26.50 40.37 -2.65
N LEU A 348 -25.80 41.35 -3.23
CA LEU A 348 -26.10 42.77 -3.06
C LEU A 348 -27.25 43.12 -4.00
N SER A 349 -28.46 43.30 -3.46
CA SER A 349 -29.54 44.03 -4.12
C SER A 349 -29.44 45.51 -3.72
N GLU A 350 -29.15 46.36 -4.70
CA GLU A 350 -29.36 47.80 -4.61
C GLU A 350 -30.85 48.12 -4.77
N THR A 351 -31.45 48.78 -3.77
CA THR A 351 -32.55 49.72 -4.00
C THR A 351 -32.45 50.88 -3.02
N VAL A 352 -32.50 52.07 -3.60
CA VAL A 352 -32.36 53.42 -3.03
C VAL A 352 -33.57 53.82 -2.17
N SER A 353 -33.36 54.43 -0.99
CA SER A 353 -34.21 55.53 -0.49
C SER A 353 -33.66 56.26 0.76
N ALA A 354 -33.48 57.58 0.58
CA ALA A 354 -33.52 58.75 1.49
C ALA A 354 -33.31 58.69 3.03
N ALA A 355 -32.49 59.65 3.49
CA ALA A 355 -32.17 60.11 4.87
C ALA A 355 -33.38 60.78 5.62
N PRO A 356 -33.28 61.36 6.86
CA PRO A 356 -32.08 61.75 7.62
C PRO A 356 -32.10 61.72 9.19
N ALA A 357 -30.93 62.06 9.75
CA ALA A 357 -30.63 62.83 10.97
C ALA A 357 -30.82 62.23 12.38
N VAL A 358 -29.75 62.31 13.21
CA VAL A 358 -29.63 63.14 14.44
C VAL A 358 -28.24 62.96 15.07
N ALA A 359 -27.56 64.08 15.36
CA ALA A 359 -26.30 64.22 16.14
C ALA A 359 -26.64 64.49 17.64
N PRO A 360 -25.73 64.84 18.58
CA PRO A 360 -24.27 65.05 18.53
C PRO A 360 -23.45 64.52 19.75
N SER A 361 -22.14 64.77 19.71
CA SER A 361 -21.06 64.59 20.71
C SER A 361 -21.24 65.38 22.04
N PRO A 362 -20.37 65.26 23.08
CA PRO A 362 -18.98 65.80 23.14
C PRO A 362 -17.95 64.87 23.84
N ALA A 363 -16.67 64.78 23.44
CA ALA A 363 -15.50 65.66 23.67
C ALA A 363 -14.99 65.80 25.12
N ILE A 364 -13.81 65.24 25.41
CA ILE A 364 -12.80 65.80 26.35
C ILE A 364 -11.40 65.66 25.72
N ARG A 365 -10.61 66.71 25.91
CA ARG A 365 -9.32 67.10 25.33
C ARG A 365 -8.17 66.94 26.34
N GLU A 366 -6.96 66.80 25.76
CA GLU A 366 -5.65 67.38 26.19
C GLU A 366 -4.84 66.67 27.31
N ALA A 367 -3.50 66.59 27.30
CA ALA A 367 -2.45 67.01 26.37
C ALA A 367 -1.05 66.43 26.78
N ALA A 368 -0.15 66.35 25.78
CA ALA A 368 1.33 66.49 25.78
C ALA A 368 2.23 65.49 26.58
N GLY A 369 3.34 64.95 26.03
CA GLY A 369 4.00 65.26 24.75
C GLY A 369 5.27 64.44 24.45
N ASN A 370 5.90 64.84 23.34
CA ASN A 370 7.26 64.59 22.79
C ASN A 370 7.52 63.42 21.79
N TYR A 371 7.62 63.84 20.51
CA TYR A 371 8.51 63.44 19.40
C TYR A 371 9.78 62.65 19.78
N SER A 372 10.45 61.82 18.97
CA SER A 372 10.31 61.20 17.64
C SER A 372 11.59 60.36 17.43
N ALA A 373 11.55 59.28 16.63
CA ALA A 373 12.43 59.09 15.45
C ALA A 373 12.64 57.62 15.01
N PHE A 374 12.17 57.38 13.77
CA PHE A 374 12.78 56.65 12.65
C PHE A 374 12.94 55.12 12.63
N SER A 375 12.01 54.55 11.86
CA SER A 375 12.09 53.44 10.91
C SER A 375 13.41 53.28 10.14
N HIS A 376 13.79 52.02 9.83
CA HIS A 376 13.96 51.55 8.44
C HIS A 376 14.09 50.02 8.34
N ARG A 377 13.40 49.48 7.34
CA ARG A 377 13.42 48.11 6.80
C ARG A 377 14.47 48.05 5.68
N PRO A 378 15.03 46.87 5.33
CA PRO A 378 15.20 46.61 3.89
C PRO A 378 14.93 45.17 3.42
N GLN A 379 14.43 45.08 2.19
CA GLN A 379 14.53 43.96 1.24
C GLN A 379 15.67 44.24 0.25
N ARG A 380 16.29 43.19 -0.31
CA ARG A 380 16.87 43.08 -1.69
C ARG A 380 17.44 41.66 -1.86
N ALA A 381 17.03 40.85 -2.85
CA ALA A 381 17.22 40.90 -4.31
C ALA A 381 18.61 40.42 -4.77
N TRP A 382 18.61 39.43 -5.65
CA TRP A 382 19.75 38.72 -6.24
C TRP A 382 20.24 39.38 -7.53
N THR A 383 21.57 39.40 -7.77
CA THR A 383 22.22 39.57 -9.08
C THR A 383 23.57 38.83 -9.12
N ALA A 384 24.02 38.44 -10.32
CA ALA A 384 25.11 37.50 -10.60
C ALA A 384 26.44 38.16 -11.07
N ALA A 385 27.58 37.54 -10.68
CA ALA A 385 28.96 37.42 -11.26
C ALA A 385 29.72 38.68 -11.80
N PRO A 386 31.07 38.69 -12.09
CA PRO A 386 32.09 37.60 -12.18
C PRO A 386 33.57 37.91 -11.68
N ALA A 387 34.42 36.85 -11.72
CA ALA A 387 35.90 36.71 -12.03
C ALA A 387 37.10 37.49 -11.37
N GLY A 388 38.14 36.70 -10.99
CA GLY A 388 39.62 37.01 -10.94
C GLY A 388 40.22 37.39 -9.56
N ALA A 389 41.40 36.98 -9.05
CA ALA A 389 42.55 36.17 -9.51
C ALA A 389 43.51 35.76 -8.32
N ALA A 390 44.29 34.66 -8.51
CA ALA A 390 45.63 34.22 -7.99
C ALA A 390 46.00 34.24 -6.47
N ARG A 391 46.26 33.10 -5.76
CA ARG A 391 47.45 32.16 -5.64
C ARG A 391 48.63 32.67 -4.75
N PRO A 392 49.54 31.82 -4.17
CA PRO A 392 49.82 30.37 -4.38
C PRO A 392 50.21 29.48 -3.14
N GLY A 393 50.40 28.16 -3.42
CA GLY A 393 51.35 27.22 -2.77
C GLY A 393 50.71 25.92 -2.25
N ALA A 394 51.13 24.67 -2.53
CA ALA A 394 52.11 24.05 -3.43
C ALA A 394 51.72 22.55 -3.61
N GLY A 395 51.98 21.96 -4.79
CA GLY A 395 51.79 20.54 -5.14
C GLY A 395 52.97 19.65 -4.70
N TRP A 396 53.02 18.31 -4.77
CA TRP A 396 52.56 17.22 -5.68
C TRP A 396 53.03 15.86 -5.05
N PRO A 397 52.95 14.65 -5.67
CA PRO A 397 51.96 14.03 -6.56
C PRO A 397 51.63 12.53 -6.18
N LEU A 398 50.65 11.95 -6.88
CA LEU A 398 50.36 10.50 -6.97
C LEU A 398 51.26 9.78 -7.98
N PRO A 399 51.35 8.44 -7.93
CA PRO A 399 51.50 7.64 -9.15
C PRO A 399 50.41 6.58 -9.31
N VAL A 400 50.07 6.32 -10.58
CA VAL A 400 49.28 5.20 -11.10
C VAL A 400 50.26 4.23 -11.76
N THR A 401 50.17 2.93 -11.44
CA THR A 401 50.53 1.83 -12.36
C THR A 401 49.79 0.54 -11.97
N ALA A 402 49.30 -0.18 -12.99
CA ALA A 402 48.66 -1.50 -12.91
C ALA A 402 49.66 -2.62 -12.55
N PRO A 403 49.17 -3.83 -12.22
CA PRO A 403 49.57 -4.97 -13.04
C PRO A 403 48.47 -6.01 -13.32
N THR A 404 48.80 -6.80 -14.34
CA THR A 404 48.15 -7.95 -14.97
C THR A 404 48.27 -9.26 -14.18
N GLY A 405 47.26 -10.13 -14.32
CA GLY A 405 47.48 -11.55 -14.67
C GLY A 405 47.37 -12.66 -13.59
N HIS A 406 46.51 -13.64 -13.91
CA HIS A 406 46.49 -15.07 -13.54
C HIS A 406 45.98 -15.53 -12.16
N GLU A 407 44.84 -16.22 -12.17
CA GLU A 407 44.62 -17.43 -11.35
C GLU A 407 43.88 -18.51 -12.16
N VAL A 408 44.42 -19.73 -12.06
CA VAL A 408 43.90 -21.00 -12.60
C VAL A 408 43.55 -21.90 -11.42
N HIS A 409 42.35 -22.45 -11.47
CA HIS A 409 41.79 -23.67 -10.85
C HIS A 409 42.56 -24.47 -9.78
N ALA A 410 41.83 -24.84 -8.72
CA ALA A 410 41.72 -26.24 -8.27
C ALA A 410 40.40 -26.49 -7.51
N GLU A 411 39.69 -27.53 -7.94
CA GLU A 411 38.45 -28.09 -7.40
C GLU A 411 38.70 -29.00 -6.17
N HIS A 412 37.68 -29.25 -5.34
CA HIS A 412 37.17 -30.60 -5.05
C HIS A 412 35.94 -30.59 -4.09
N ALA A 413 34.79 -30.90 -4.70
CA ALA A 413 33.62 -31.68 -4.28
C ALA A 413 33.25 -31.91 -2.79
N VAL A 414 31.98 -31.64 -2.46
CA VAL A 414 31.14 -32.53 -1.64
C VAL A 414 29.78 -32.71 -2.33
N SER A 415 29.45 -33.97 -2.58
CA SER A 415 28.27 -34.49 -3.26
C SER A 415 27.01 -34.45 -2.38
N THR A 416 25.88 -34.05 -2.96
CA THR A 416 24.54 -34.33 -2.44
C THR A 416 23.79 -35.26 -3.40
N LEU A 417 23.26 -36.33 -2.83
CA LEU A 417 22.50 -37.40 -3.47
C LEU A 417 21.19 -36.87 -4.06
N SER A 418 20.90 -37.26 -5.30
CA SER A 418 19.68 -36.95 -6.03
C SER A 418 18.62 -38.03 -5.81
N TYR A 419 17.39 -37.63 -5.48
CA TYR A 419 16.17 -38.41 -5.72
C TYR A 419 15.35 -37.68 -6.80
N PRO A 420 14.68 -38.39 -7.72
CA PRO A 420 14.15 -37.81 -8.95
C PRO A 420 12.87 -37.02 -8.67
N GLN A 421 12.97 -35.70 -8.78
CA GLN A 421 11.80 -34.86 -9.02
C GLN A 421 11.51 -34.88 -10.52
N SER A 422 10.35 -35.39 -10.89
CA SER A 422 9.72 -35.15 -12.19
C SER A 422 9.45 -33.64 -12.29
N GLN A 423 10.41 -32.91 -12.85
CA GLN A 423 10.25 -31.50 -13.20
C GLN A 423 9.33 -31.40 -14.41
N SER A 424 8.08 -31.01 -14.18
CA SER A 424 7.35 -30.23 -15.19
C SER A 424 7.87 -28.81 -15.07
N GLN A 425 8.91 -28.48 -15.85
CA GLN A 425 9.45 -27.13 -15.94
C GLN A 425 8.40 -26.21 -16.59
N LEU A 426 7.62 -25.51 -15.77
CA LEU A 426 6.94 -24.30 -16.21
C LEU A 426 8.01 -23.20 -16.30
N GLN A 427 8.57 -23.05 -17.49
CA GLN A 427 9.38 -21.91 -17.85
C GLN A 427 8.51 -20.64 -17.76
N PRO A 428 9.05 -19.52 -17.26
CA PRO A 428 8.45 -18.22 -17.52
C PRO A 428 8.50 -17.98 -19.03
N HIS A 429 7.35 -18.04 -19.69
CA HIS A 429 7.23 -17.54 -21.05
C HIS A 429 7.44 -16.02 -21.02
N SER A 430 8.69 -15.60 -21.13
CA SER A 430 9.04 -14.43 -21.91
C SER A 430 8.38 -14.61 -23.28
N PRO A 431 7.64 -13.63 -23.83
CA PRO A 431 7.27 -13.72 -25.23
C PRO A 431 8.58 -13.77 -26.00
N SER A 432 8.83 -14.92 -26.62
CA SER A 432 9.90 -15.12 -27.57
C SER A 432 9.81 -14.00 -28.59
N THR A 433 10.81 -13.12 -28.58
CA THR A 433 11.15 -12.22 -29.68
C THR A 433 11.55 -13.09 -30.86
N GLY A 434 10.52 -13.48 -31.59
CA GLY A 434 10.50 -14.25 -32.82
C GLY A 434 9.11 -14.07 -33.44
N ALA A 435 8.59 -12.85 -33.41
CA ALA A 435 7.38 -12.48 -34.14
C ALA A 435 7.85 -11.91 -35.48
N ALA A 436 7.49 -12.61 -36.55
CA ALA A 436 7.49 -12.06 -37.89
C ALA A 436 6.90 -10.65 -37.89
N GLU A 437 7.49 -9.75 -38.67
CA GLU A 437 7.03 -8.38 -38.87
C GLU A 437 5.51 -8.35 -39.01
N THR A 438 4.83 -7.64 -38.11
CA THR A 438 3.38 -7.49 -38.14
C THR A 438 2.97 -6.79 -39.44
N PRO A 439 2.19 -7.42 -40.33
CA PRO A 439 1.76 -6.79 -41.58
C PRO A 439 0.65 -5.75 -41.39
N TRP A 440 0.26 -5.44 -40.15
CA TRP A 440 -0.93 -4.65 -39.81
C TRP A 440 -0.60 -3.45 -38.91
N LEU A 441 -1.05 -2.27 -39.30
CA LEU A 441 -0.93 -1.03 -38.52
C LEU A 441 -2.32 -0.44 -38.27
N ALA A 442 -2.73 -0.30 -37.00
CA ALA A 442 -4.01 0.34 -36.67
C ALA A 442 -4.02 1.83 -37.08
N ALA A 443 -5.07 2.28 -37.76
CA ALA A 443 -5.25 3.63 -38.26
C ALA A 443 -6.62 4.19 -37.86
N GLY A 444 -6.64 5.23 -37.01
CA GLY A 444 -7.87 5.97 -36.67
C GLY A 444 -8.92 5.15 -35.91
N GLY A 445 -8.52 4.13 -35.14
CA GLY A 445 -9.40 3.34 -34.26
C GLY A 445 -10.31 2.33 -34.98
N ARG A 446 -10.78 2.63 -36.20
CA ARG A 446 -11.65 1.78 -37.02
C ARG A 446 -10.93 1.05 -38.15
N TYR A 447 -9.88 1.65 -38.70
CA TYR A 447 -9.19 1.11 -39.87
C TYR A 447 -7.88 0.46 -39.48
N ALA A 448 -7.37 -0.41 -40.35
CA ALA A 448 -6.02 -0.92 -40.28
C ALA A 448 -5.36 -0.82 -41.65
N VAL A 449 -4.07 -0.54 -41.69
CA VAL A 449 -3.26 -0.59 -42.91
C VAL A 449 -2.56 -1.94 -42.94
N ALA A 450 -2.76 -2.68 -44.01
CA ALA A 450 -2.12 -3.98 -44.23
C ALA A 450 -1.14 -3.91 -45.41
N ALA A 451 0.02 -4.54 -45.27
CA ALA A 451 0.96 -4.74 -46.38
C ALA A 451 0.79 -6.16 -46.96
N PHE A 452 0.48 -6.24 -48.25
CA PHE A 452 0.33 -7.51 -48.97
C PHE A 452 0.68 -7.36 -50.44
N ASP A 453 1.49 -8.29 -50.97
CA ASP A 453 1.92 -8.33 -52.38
C ASP A 453 2.52 -6.98 -52.85
N ASP A 454 3.48 -6.45 -52.07
CA ASP A 454 4.15 -5.15 -52.28
C ASP A 454 3.21 -3.93 -52.43
N ARG A 455 1.97 -4.05 -51.94
CA ARG A 455 0.98 -2.96 -51.90
C ARG A 455 0.45 -2.74 -50.48
N LEU A 456 0.07 -1.49 -50.21
CA LEU A 456 -0.64 -1.14 -48.99
C LEU A 456 -2.15 -1.17 -49.23
N TRP A 457 -2.87 -1.69 -48.25
CA TRP A 457 -4.33 -1.78 -48.24
C TRP A 457 -4.88 -1.05 -47.02
N LEU A 458 -5.91 -0.23 -47.21
CA LEU A 458 -6.72 0.30 -46.12
C LEU A 458 -7.88 -0.65 -45.87
N VAL A 459 -7.90 -1.28 -44.70
CA VAL A 459 -8.87 -2.29 -44.29
C VAL A 459 -9.84 -1.68 -43.29
N ASP A 460 -11.15 -1.84 -43.51
CA ASP A 460 -12.16 -1.63 -42.45
C ASP A 460 -12.06 -2.80 -41.48
N ALA A 461 -11.45 -2.53 -40.33
CA ALA A 461 -11.17 -3.59 -39.37
C ALA A 461 -12.44 -4.07 -38.68
N CYS A 462 -13.45 -3.21 -38.48
CA CYS A 462 -14.71 -3.61 -37.87
C CYS A 462 -15.45 -4.64 -38.73
N ASP A 463 -15.63 -4.38 -40.02
CA ASP A 463 -16.34 -5.30 -40.92
C ASP A 463 -15.54 -6.59 -41.16
N SER A 464 -14.22 -6.50 -41.35
CA SER A 464 -13.36 -7.67 -41.57
C SER A 464 -13.29 -8.57 -40.34
N LEU A 465 -13.17 -8.00 -39.14
CA LEU A 465 -13.17 -8.78 -37.88
C LEU A 465 -14.54 -9.36 -37.56
N CYS A 466 -15.63 -8.67 -37.92
CA CYS A 466 -16.98 -9.17 -37.70
C CYS A 466 -17.22 -10.48 -38.48
N ASP A 467 -16.85 -10.50 -39.76
CA ASP A 467 -17.00 -11.71 -40.59
C ASP A 467 -16.08 -12.85 -40.12
N LEU A 468 -14.86 -12.53 -39.66
CA LEU A 468 -13.93 -13.53 -39.10
C LEU A 468 -14.43 -14.13 -37.79
N TRP A 469 -14.93 -13.30 -36.87
CA TRP A 469 -15.51 -13.76 -35.60
C TRP A 469 -16.72 -14.66 -35.83
N LEU A 470 -17.59 -14.35 -36.79
CA LEU A 470 -18.74 -15.21 -37.10
C LEU A 470 -18.34 -16.54 -37.73
N ARG A 471 -17.27 -16.56 -38.54
CA ARG A 471 -16.73 -17.81 -39.13
C ARG A 471 -15.97 -18.65 -38.10
N GLN A 472 -15.27 -17.99 -37.18
CA GLN A 472 -14.44 -18.62 -36.15
C GLN A 472 -14.67 -17.90 -34.82
N PRO A 473 -15.76 -18.25 -34.10
CA PRO A 473 -16.08 -17.59 -32.85
C PRO A 473 -15.00 -17.90 -31.80
N PRO A 474 -14.43 -16.87 -31.14
CA PRO A 474 -13.54 -17.08 -30.02
C PRO A 474 -14.27 -17.85 -28.92
N PRO A 475 -13.58 -18.76 -28.21
CA PRO A 475 -14.22 -19.57 -27.20
C PRO A 475 -14.77 -18.68 -26.07
N ALA A 476 -15.97 -19.02 -25.59
CA ALA A 476 -16.51 -18.42 -24.39
C ALA A 476 -15.60 -18.74 -23.21
N SER A 477 -15.21 -17.72 -22.46
CA SER A 477 -14.34 -17.85 -21.31
C SER A 477 -15.12 -17.49 -20.05
N SER A 478 -15.34 -18.49 -19.18
CA SER A 478 -16.04 -18.29 -17.92
C SER A 478 -15.30 -17.27 -17.05
N LEU A 479 -16.06 -16.34 -16.49
CA LEU A 479 -15.60 -15.41 -15.48
C LEU A 479 -15.42 -16.18 -14.17
N LEU A 480 -14.30 -15.92 -13.48
CA LEU A 480 -14.00 -16.59 -12.20
C LEU A 480 -15.04 -16.25 -11.12
N LEU A 481 -15.64 -15.06 -11.21
CA LEU A 481 -16.82 -14.64 -10.47
C LEU A 481 -17.85 -14.11 -11.47
N PRO A 482 -19.13 -14.51 -11.37
CA PRO A 482 -20.16 -13.96 -12.23
C PRO A 482 -20.35 -12.46 -12.01
N LEU A 483 -20.22 -11.65 -13.05
CA LEU A 483 -20.41 -10.19 -12.96
C LEU A 483 -21.90 -9.89 -12.83
N ARG A 484 -22.27 -9.15 -11.78
CA ARG A 484 -23.66 -8.75 -11.51
C ARG A 484 -23.89 -7.29 -11.89
N LEU A 485 -24.87 -7.05 -12.76
CA LEU A 485 -25.26 -5.71 -13.21
C LEU A 485 -26.74 -5.49 -12.92
N THR A 486 -27.08 -4.35 -12.30
CA THR A 486 -28.47 -3.95 -12.10
C THR A 486 -28.98 -3.29 -13.37
N LEU A 487 -30.08 -3.79 -13.91
CA LEU A 487 -30.70 -3.30 -15.15
C LEU A 487 -31.91 -2.43 -14.87
N GLN A 488 -32.10 -1.42 -15.72
CA GLN A 488 -33.36 -0.68 -15.86
C GLN A 488 -34.39 -1.51 -16.65
N ALA A 489 -35.67 -1.12 -16.55
CA ALA A 489 -36.77 -1.85 -17.19
C ALA A 489 -36.66 -1.90 -18.72
N THR A 490 -36.15 -0.83 -19.34
CA THR A 490 -35.92 -0.71 -20.79
C THR A 490 -34.77 -1.60 -21.26
N GLU A 491 -33.64 -1.59 -20.53
CA GLU A 491 -32.46 -2.42 -20.83
C GLU A 491 -32.78 -3.92 -20.76
N LYS A 492 -33.60 -4.32 -19.78
CA LYS A 492 -34.05 -5.70 -19.62
C LYS A 492 -34.83 -6.20 -20.85
N ALA A 493 -35.71 -5.38 -21.41
CA ALA A 493 -36.48 -5.77 -22.59
C ALA A 493 -35.57 -5.99 -23.80
N GLY A 494 -34.61 -5.08 -24.06
CA GLY A 494 -33.64 -5.23 -25.15
C GLY A 494 -32.75 -6.46 -24.99
N LEU A 495 -32.25 -6.74 -23.79
CA LEU A 495 -31.43 -7.91 -23.49
C LEU A 495 -32.16 -9.23 -23.67
N LEU A 496 -33.46 -9.29 -23.33
CA LEU A 496 -34.28 -10.48 -23.55
C LEU A 496 -34.50 -10.74 -25.06
N THR A 497 -34.75 -9.71 -25.84
CA THR A 497 -34.90 -9.82 -27.31
C THR A 497 -33.60 -10.30 -27.96
N GLN A 498 -32.43 -9.88 -27.47
CA GLN A 498 -31.12 -10.21 -28.04
C GLN A 498 -30.44 -11.42 -27.38
N ALA A 499 -31.08 -12.11 -26.43
CA ALA A 499 -30.43 -13.14 -25.61
C ALA A 499 -29.83 -14.29 -26.45
N GLN A 500 -30.54 -14.74 -27.49
CA GLN A 500 -30.07 -15.81 -28.37
C GLN A 500 -28.84 -15.37 -29.18
N ASN A 501 -28.86 -14.16 -29.73
CA ASN A 501 -27.74 -13.61 -30.49
C ASN A 501 -26.50 -13.41 -29.61
N LEU A 502 -26.67 -12.96 -28.37
CA LEU A 502 -25.57 -12.82 -27.41
C LEU A 502 -24.96 -14.17 -27.04
N ALA A 503 -25.78 -15.21 -26.89
CA ALA A 503 -25.30 -16.57 -26.65
C ALA A 503 -24.48 -17.11 -27.83
N GLU A 504 -24.94 -16.90 -29.06
CA GLU A 504 -24.20 -17.26 -30.29
C GLU A 504 -22.85 -16.54 -30.40
N LEU A 505 -22.78 -15.29 -29.92
CA LEU A 505 -21.54 -14.52 -29.88
C LEU A 505 -20.59 -14.91 -28.76
N GLY A 506 -20.98 -15.82 -27.85
CA GLY A 506 -20.16 -16.34 -26.76
C GLY A 506 -20.36 -15.67 -25.40
N PHE A 507 -21.46 -14.95 -25.20
CA PHE A 507 -21.87 -14.41 -23.90
C PHE A 507 -22.80 -15.40 -23.17
N ASP A 508 -22.45 -15.77 -21.94
CA ASP A 508 -23.33 -16.52 -21.05
C ASP A 508 -23.92 -15.55 -20.01
N LEU A 509 -25.21 -15.24 -20.18
CA LEU A 509 -25.93 -14.24 -19.39
C LEU A 509 -27.15 -14.89 -18.72
N VAL A 510 -27.28 -14.71 -17.41
CA VAL A 510 -28.41 -15.18 -16.62
C VAL A 510 -29.13 -14.00 -16.00
N LEU A 511 -30.38 -13.79 -16.39
CA LEU A 511 -31.22 -12.74 -15.84
C LEU A 511 -31.99 -13.25 -14.61
N ASN A 512 -31.89 -12.56 -13.48
CA ASN A 512 -32.72 -12.80 -12.31
C ASN A 512 -33.36 -11.49 -11.83
N ASN A 513 -34.68 -11.36 -12.00
CA ASN A 513 -35.43 -10.12 -11.76
C ASN A 513 -34.86 -8.93 -12.57
N ASN A 514 -34.19 -7.99 -11.89
CA ASN A 514 -33.54 -6.82 -12.48
C ASN A 514 -32.01 -6.90 -12.37
N VAL A 515 -31.46 -8.08 -12.03
CA VAL A 515 -30.01 -8.30 -11.96
C VAL A 515 -29.60 -9.24 -13.09
N LEU A 516 -28.74 -8.75 -13.98
CA LEU A 516 -28.05 -9.56 -14.98
C LEU A 516 -26.79 -10.15 -14.37
N ILE A 517 -26.62 -11.47 -14.54
CA ILE A 517 -25.46 -12.21 -14.09
C ILE A 517 -24.70 -12.69 -15.34
N VAL A 518 -23.57 -12.05 -15.64
CA VAL A 518 -22.66 -12.47 -16.71
C VAL A 518 -21.77 -13.57 -16.18
N ARG A 519 -21.86 -14.78 -16.73
CA ARG A 519 -21.06 -15.96 -16.33
C ARG A 519 -19.87 -16.20 -17.24
N ALA A 520 -19.98 -15.88 -18.53
CA ALA A 520 -18.91 -16.01 -19.49
C ALA A 520 -19.02 -14.91 -20.55
N VAL A 521 -17.87 -14.54 -21.11
CA VAL A 521 -17.79 -13.65 -22.27
C VAL A 521 -16.77 -14.22 -23.26
N PRO A 522 -16.78 -13.77 -24.52
CA PRO A 522 -15.74 -14.14 -25.49
C PRO A 522 -14.33 -13.89 -24.95
N LEU A 523 -13.40 -14.80 -25.19
CA LEU A 523 -12.02 -14.75 -24.65
C LEU A 523 -11.34 -13.38 -24.84
N LEU A 524 -11.58 -12.74 -25.99
CA LEU A 524 -11.03 -11.43 -26.37
C LEU A 524 -11.46 -10.30 -25.43
N LEU A 525 -12.66 -10.41 -24.87
CA LEU A 525 -13.27 -9.39 -24.04
C LEU A 525 -13.04 -9.66 -22.54
N ARG A 526 -12.51 -10.83 -22.18
CA ARG A 526 -12.36 -11.25 -20.78
C ARG A 526 -11.52 -10.29 -19.93
N GLN A 527 -10.49 -9.69 -20.51
CA GLN A 527 -9.56 -8.79 -19.80
C GLN A 527 -10.00 -7.31 -19.87
N THR A 528 -11.15 -7.01 -20.47
CA THR A 528 -11.69 -5.65 -20.57
C THR A 528 -12.50 -5.29 -19.32
N ALA A 529 -12.77 -3.99 -19.12
CA ALA A 529 -13.59 -3.50 -18.00
C ALA A 529 -15.09 -3.75 -18.24
N LEU A 530 -15.50 -5.03 -18.29
CA LEU A 530 -16.87 -5.48 -18.62
C LEU A 530 -17.96 -4.74 -17.84
N SER A 531 -17.74 -4.47 -16.55
CA SER A 531 -18.71 -3.78 -15.69
C SER A 531 -18.96 -2.32 -16.09
N GLN A 532 -18.01 -1.69 -16.77
CA GLN A 532 -18.09 -0.29 -17.19
C GLN A 532 -18.77 -0.17 -18.54
N TRP A 533 -18.36 -0.98 -19.52
CA TRP A 533 -18.80 -0.79 -20.90
C TRP A 533 -20.03 -1.60 -21.30
N LEU A 534 -20.30 -2.76 -20.68
CA LEU A 534 -21.50 -3.55 -21.01
C LEU A 534 -22.79 -2.72 -20.82
N PRO A 535 -22.98 -2.00 -19.68
CA PRO A 535 -24.12 -1.09 -19.51
C PRO A 535 -24.22 -0.02 -20.60
N LEU A 536 -23.09 0.62 -20.91
CA LEU A 536 -23.03 1.68 -21.92
C LEU A 536 -23.32 1.17 -23.33
N TRP A 537 -22.98 -0.09 -23.62
CA TRP A 537 -23.18 -0.68 -24.94
C TRP A 537 -24.65 -0.91 -25.26
N TRP A 538 -25.40 -1.58 -24.38
CA TRP A 538 -26.82 -1.83 -24.64
C TRP A 538 -27.71 -0.60 -24.39
N GLN A 539 -27.24 0.41 -23.65
CA GLN A 539 -27.92 1.72 -23.59
C GLN A 539 -27.95 2.44 -24.95
N GLN A 540 -27.04 2.10 -25.86
CA GLN A 540 -27.01 2.66 -27.21
C GLN A 540 -27.97 1.94 -28.17
N TRP A 541 -28.61 0.85 -27.74
CA TRP A 541 -29.53 0.13 -28.59
C TRP A 541 -30.84 0.92 -28.77
N PRO A 542 -31.34 1.06 -30.01
CA PRO A 542 -32.66 1.66 -30.24
C PRO A 542 -33.75 0.87 -29.50
N GLU A 543 -34.79 1.57 -29.03
CA GLU A 543 -35.96 0.91 -28.45
C GLU A 543 -36.57 -0.06 -29.47
N HIS A 544 -36.80 -1.31 -29.03
CA HIS A 544 -37.31 -2.42 -29.87
C HIS A 544 -36.39 -2.85 -31.03
N ALA A 545 -35.08 -2.59 -30.98
CA ALA A 545 -34.16 -3.07 -32.01
C ALA A 545 -34.01 -4.60 -32.00
N GLU A 546 -34.31 -5.22 -33.15
CA GLU A 546 -33.95 -6.60 -33.46
C GLU A 546 -32.69 -6.63 -34.33
N PHE A 547 -31.55 -6.94 -33.72
CA PHE A 547 -30.29 -7.13 -34.43
C PHE A 547 -30.15 -8.58 -34.91
N THR A 548 -29.49 -8.76 -36.05
CA THR A 548 -28.85 -10.04 -36.40
C THR A 548 -27.52 -10.18 -35.64
N PRO A 549 -26.97 -11.40 -35.45
CA PRO A 549 -25.67 -11.60 -34.78
C PRO A 549 -24.56 -10.72 -35.38
N ARG A 550 -24.53 -10.58 -36.71
CA ARG A 550 -23.58 -9.70 -37.42
C ARG A 550 -23.75 -8.23 -37.07
N GLN A 551 -25.00 -7.73 -37.06
CA GLN A 551 -25.26 -6.33 -36.73
C GLN A 551 -24.92 -6.02 -35.27
N LEU A 552 -25.23 -6.95 -34.36
CA LEU A 552 -24.92 -6.82 -32.94
C LEU A 552 -23.41 -6.76 -32.71
N LEU A 553 -22.65 -7.67 -33.34
CA LEU A 553 -21.20 -7.70 -33.24
C LEU A 553 -20.55 -6.47 -33.90
N LEU A 554 -21.04 -6.04 -35.05
CA LEU A 554 -20.53 -4.84 -35.72
C LEU A 554 -20.74 -3.59 -34.85
N HIS A 555 -21.91 -3.47 -34.21
CA HIS A 555 -22.18 -2.40 -33.25
C HIS A 555 -21.25 -2.48 -32.03
N LEU A 556 -20.96 -3.68 -31.52
CA LEU A 556 -19.99 -3.86 -30.42
C LEU A 556 -18.62 -3.33 -30.81
N LEU A 557 -18.10 -3.76 -31.95
CA LEU A 557 -16.77 -3.37 -32.44
C LEU A 557 -16.69 -1.88 -32.72
N GLN A 558 -17.70 -1.30 -33.39
CA GLN A 558 -17.74 0.13 -33.70
C GLN A 558 -17.82 0.99 -32.43
N SER A 559 -18.75 0.71 -31.52
CA SER A 559 -18.89 1.47 -30.27
C SER A 559 -17.67 1.28 -29.37
N GLY A 560 -17.18 0.05 -29.24
CA GLY A 560 -16.06 -0.25 -28.34
C GLY A 560 -14.73 0.32 -28.80
N LEU A 561 -14.45 0.34 -30.10
CA LEU A 561 -13.25 0.97 -30.63
C LEU A 561 -13.36 2.50 -30.62
N ALA A 562 -14.53 3.07 -30.94
CA ALA A 562 -14.73 4.51 -30.89
C ALA A 562 -14.64 5.08 -29.47
N GLN A 563 -15.16 4.35 -28.48
CA GLN A 563 -15.16 4.77 -27.06
C GLN A 563 -14.00 4.18 -26.25
N SER A 564 -13.05 3.50 -26.91
CA SER A 564 -11.86 2.91 -26.29
C SER A 564 -12.17 1.91 -25.15
N TRP A 565 -13.27 1.16 -25.24
CA TRP A 565 -13.58 0.06 -24.31
C TRP A 565 -12.58 -1.09 -24.44
N PHE A 566 -12.04 -1.27 -25.64
CA PHE A 566 -10.99 -2.24 -25.98
C PHE A 566 -10.15 -1.73 -27.15
N SER A 567 -8.94 -2.27 -27.30
CA SER A 567 -8.02 -1.88 -28.37
C SER A 567 -8.16 -2.78 -29.59
N LEU A 568 -8.06 -2.19 -30.79
CA LEU A 568 -8.06 -2.92 -32.06
C LEU A 568 -6.95 -3.97 -32.13
N SER A 569 -5.81 -3.71 -31.47
CA SER A 569 -4.67 -4.63 -31.42
C SER A 569 -5.02 -5.99 -30.81
N ILE A 570 -5.94 -6.06 -29.86
CA ILE A 570 -6.37 -7.32 -29.22
C ILE A 570 -6.96 -8.26 -30.27
N PHE A 571 -7.81 -7.71 -31.15
CA PHE A 571 -8.48 -8.47 -32.19
C PHE A 571 -7.53 -8.83 -33.33
N LEU A 572 -6.72 -7.87 -33.79
CA LEU A 572 -5.72 -8.10 -34.84
C LEU A 572 -4.71 -9.17 -34.42
N ASN A 573 -4.25 -9.16 -33.17
CA ASN A 573 -3.31 -10.17 -32.66
C ASN A 573 -3.94 -11.56 -32.57
N TYR A 574 -5.20 -11.64 -32.17
CA TYR A 574 -5.89 -12.93 -32.08
C TYR A 574 -6.20 -13.53 -33.44
N PHE A 575 -6.72 -12.72 -34.36
CA PHE A 575 -7.06 -13.16 -35.71
C PHE A 575 -5.90 -13.09 -36.70
N ALA A 576 -4.69 -12.69 -36.28
CA ALA A 576 -3.51 -12.56 -37.13
C ALA A 576 -3.26 -13.77 -38.05
N PRO A 577 -3.40 -15.04 -37.60
CA PRO A 577 -3.22 -16.20 -38.47
C PRO A 577 -4.23 -16.26 -39.63
N HIS A 578 -5.46 -15.81 -39.38
CA HIS A 578 -6.59 -15.87 -40.31
C HIS A 578 -6.73 -14.61 -41.17
N LEU A 579 -6.08 -13.53 -40.77
CA LEU A 579 -5.98 -12.29 -41.52
C LEU A 579 -4.98 -12.38 -42.68
N SER A 580 -4.28 -13.48 -42.89
CA SER A 580 -3.30 -13.63 -43.98
C SER A 580 -3.91 -13.79 -45.38
N GLU A 581 -5.22 -14.00 -45.50
CA GLU A 581 -5.94 -14.16 -46.78
C GLU A 581 -6.69 -12.87 -47.18
N PRO A 582 -6.28 -12.17 -48.27
CA PRO A 582 -6.91 -10.92 -48.71
C PRO A 582 -8.40 -11.04 -49.05
N SER A 583 -8.87 -12.25 -49.38
CA SER A 583 -10.28 -12.54 -49.66
C SER A 583 -11.21 -12.36 -48.46
N THR A 584 -10.66 -12.18 -47.26
CA THR A 584 -11.42 -11.94 -46.02
C THR A 584 -11.47 -10.46 -45.63
N TRP A 585 -10.79 -9.58 -46.36
CA TRP A 585 -10.68 -8.17 -46.01
C TRP A 585 -11.74 -7.34 -46.72
N HIS A 586 -12.42 -6.49 -45.95
CA HIS A 586 -13.13 -5.34 -46.52
C HIS A 586 -12.12 -4.20 -46.68
N ALA A 587 -11.43 -4.17 -47.82
CA ALA A 587 -10.28 -3.29 -48.03
C ALA A 587 -10.24 -2.61 -49.40
N VAL A 588 -9.55 -1.48 -49.45
CA VAL A 588 -9.27 -0.72 -50.68
C VAL A 588 -7.75 -0.53 -50.79
N PRO A 589 -7.14 -0.69 -51.98
CA PRO A 589 -5.71 -0.43 -52.14
C PRO A 589 -5.40 1.06 -51.93
N LEU A 590 -4.32 1.35 -51.20
CA LEU A 590 -3.78 2.70 -51.02
C LEU A 590 -2.80 3.00 -52.15
N ASP A 591 -3.15 3.94 -53.01
CA ASP A 591 -2.23 4.46 -54.02
C ASP A 591 -1.25 5.45 -53.37
N ILE A 592 0.01 5.03 -53.25
CA ILE A 592 1.11 5.85 -52.73
C ILE A 592 2.05 6.36 -53.82
N SER A 593 1.72 6.15 -55.10
CA SER A 593 2.58 6.45 -56.24
C SER A 593 2.94 7.95 -56.30
N VAL A 594 1.98 8.83 -55.99
CA VAL A 594 2.22 10.29 -55.94
C VAL A 594 3.19 10.65 -54.81
N SER A 595 3.04 10.02 -53.64
CA SER A 595 3.93 10.24 -52.50
C SER A 595 5.34 9.72 -52.77
N GLN A 596 5.47 8.57 -53.43
CA GLN A 596 6.76 8.03 -53.87
C GLN A 596 7.46 8.99 -54.86
N MET A 597 6.74 9.46 -55.89
CA MET A 597 7.29 10.45 -56.84
C MET A 597 7.76 11.74 -56.14
N LEU A 598 7.01 12.25 -55.16
CA LEU A 598 7.40 13.45 -54.40
C LEU A 598 8.60 13.22 -53.47
N LEU A 599 8.78 11.99 -52.97
CA LEU A 599 9.93 11.59 -52.17
C LEU A 599 11.19 11.47 -53.03
N GLU A 600 11.09 10.85 -54.19
CA GLU A 600 12.16 10.75 -55.17
C GLU A 600 12.58 12.13 -55.69
N ALA A 601 11.64 13.06 -55.88
CA ALA A 601 11.95 14.44 -56.28
C ALA A 601 12.64 15.29 -55.19
N LYS A 602 12.73 14.78 -53.95
CA LYS A 602 13.46 15.43 -52.84
C LYS A 602 14.83 14.81 -52.55
N GLN A 603 15.13 13.65 -53.14
CA GLN A 603 16.48 13.06 -53.16
C GLN A 603 17.30 13.70 -54.28
#